data_AF-A0A3D5V9P8-F1
#
_entry.id   AF-A0A3D5V9P8-F1
#
_cell.length_a   1.000
_cell.length_b   1.000
_cell.length_c   1.000
_cell.angle_alpha   90.00
_cell.angle_beta   90.00
_cell.angle_gamma   90.00
#
_symmetry.space_group_name_H-M   'P 1'
#
loop_
_entity.id
_entity.type
_entity.pdbx_description
1 polymer ?
#
loop_
_entity_poly.entity_id
_entity_poly.type
_entity_poly.pdbx_seq_one_letter_code
_entity_poly.pdbx_strand_id
1 'polypeptide(L)'
;DKFKDFQVLLVSIEEPDILKQYFKTSDLLNRDFIYILYDKDMQFERVFGRCPFPTSFIYNRNKELVKIFKGEVKVEALLKYLNM
;
A
#
# COMPACT_ATOMS: atom_id res chain seq x y z
N ASP A 1 -15.66 -11.22 -6.25
CA ASP A 1 -14.63 -10.19 -6.40
C ASP A 1 -13.27 -10.76 -5.96
N LYS A 2 -12.21 -10.62 -6.77
CA LYS A 2 -10.92 -11.33 -6.53
C LYS A 2 -10.15 -10.80 -5.31
N PHE A 3 -10.42 -9.56 -4.89
CA PHE A 3 -9.71 -8.88 -3.81
C PHE A 3 -10.53 -8.69 -2.53
N LYS A 4 -11.71 -9.35 -2.42
CA LYS A 4 -12.65 -9.14 -1.30
C LYS A 4 -12.07 -9.39 0.10
N ASP A 5 -11.05 -10.24 0.21
CA ASP A 5 -10.43 -10.65 1.48
C ASP A 5 -9.08 -9.94 1.71
N PHE A 6 -8.78 -8.92 0.90
CA PHE A 6 -7.54 -8.16 0.96
C PHE A 6 -7.82 -6.69 1.21
N GLN A 7 -6.83 -6.01 1.77
CA GLN A 7 -6.79 -4.57 1.91
C GLN A 7 -5.48 -4.08 1.30
N VAL A 8 -5.55 -3.05 0.47
CA VAL A 8 -4.40 -2.32 -0.06
C VAL A 8 -4.37 -0.97 0.63
N LEU A 9 -3.27 -0.69 1.32
CA LEU A 9 -3.02 0.59 1.98
C LEU A 9 -1.86 1.29 1.27
N LEU A 10 -2.17 2.38 0.57
CA LEU A 10 -1.16 3.24 -0.04
C LEU A 10 -0.79 4.33 0.96
N VAL A 11 0.49 4.51 1.23
CA VAL A 11 1.00 5.54 2.15
C VAL A 11 1.87 6.48 1.35
N SER A 12 1.60 7.78 1.44
CA SER A 12 2.34 8.79 0.68
C SER A 12 2.50 10.09 1.47
N ILE A 13 3.60 10.79 1.23
CA ILE A 13 3.88 12.12 1.77
C ILE A 13 3.29 13.24 0.90
N GLU A 14 2.71 12.90 -0.26
CA GLU A 14 2.13 13.86 -1.19
C GLU A 14 0.87 14.51 -0.61
N GLU A 15 0.65 15.78 -0.96
CA GLU A 15 -0.48 16.56 -0.42
C GLU A 15 -1.85 15.92 -0.75
N PRO A 16 -2.84 16.02 0.15
CA PRO A 16 -4.14 15.35 -0.02
C PRO A 16 -4.84 15.61 -1.35
N ASP A 17 -4.72 16.82 -1.90
CA ASP A 17 -5.37 17.17 -3.17
C ASP A 17 -4.71 16.48 -4.37
N ILE A 18 -3.39 16.29 -4.33
CA ILE A 18 -2.65 15.50 -5.33
C ILE A 18 -3.08 14.03 -5.24
N LEU A 19 -3.19 13.49 -4.02
CA LEU A 19 -3.60 12.11 -3.78
C LEU A 19 -5.04 11.83 -4.23
N LYS A 20 -5.97 12.75 -3.92
CA LYS A 20 -7.36 12.67 -4.39
C LYS A 20 -7.44 12.70 -5.92
N GLN A 21 -6.68 13.58 -6.55
CA GLN A 21 -6.66 13.68 -8.01
C GLN A 21 -6.11 12.40 -8.63
N TYR A 22 -5.01 11.85 -8.10
CA TYR A 22 -4.45 10.57 -8.56
C TYR A 22 -5.47 9.43 -8.48
N PHE A 23 -6.15 9.27 -7.33
CA PHE A 23 -7.16 8.24 -7.14
C PHE A 23 -8.33 8.38 -8.12
N LYS A 24 -8.71 9.61 -8.43
CA LYS A 24 -9.79 9.90 -9.38
C LYS A 24 -9.39 9.51 -10.80
N THR A 25 -8.18 9.89 -11.23
CA THR A 25 -7.69 9.62 -12.58
C THR A 25 -7.33 8.15 -12.80
N SER A 26 -7.03 7.41 -11.74
CA SER A 26 -6.66 5.99 -11.80
C SER A 26 -7.80 5.02 -11.49
N ASP A 27 -9.05 5.50 -11.38
CA ASP A 27 -10.24 4.67 -11.04
C ASP A 27 -10.10 3.88 -9.71
N LEU A 28 -9.41 4.48 -8.74
CA LEU A 28 -9.19 3.90 -7.41
C LEU A 28 -10.18 4.42 -6.36
N LEU A 29 -10.82 5.56 -6.62
CA LEU A 29 -11.58 6.35 -5.64
C LEU A 29 -12.83 5.64 -5.07
N ASN A 30 -13.31 4.57 -5.71
CA ASN A 30 -14.51 3.82 -5.31
C ASN A 30 -14.24 2.32 -5.10
N ARG A 31 -12.99 1.94 -4.79
CA ARG A 31 -12.62 0.54 -4.53
C ARG A 31 -12.59 0.31 -3.01
N ASP A 32 -13.56 -0.42 -2.47
CA ASP A 32 -13.72 -0.64 -1.01
C ASP A 32 -12.52 -1.28 -0.30
N PHE A 33 -11.63 -1.92 -1.06
CA PHE A 33 -10.43 -2.56 -0.54
C PHE A 33 -9.15 -1.70 -0.68
N ILE A 34 -9.23 -0.51 -1.25
CA ILE A 34 -8.07 0.38 -1.46
C ILE A 34 -8.23 1.64 -0.60
N TYR A 35 -7.22 1.91 0.21
CA TYR A 35 -7.15 3.03 1.13
C TYR A 35 -5.89 3.84 0.85
N ILE A 36 -5.96 5.14 1.12
CA ILE A 36 -4.80 6.02 1.09
C ILE A 36 -4.61 6.75 2.40
N LEU A 37 -3.36 6.80 2.87
CA LEU A 37 -2.93 7.60 4.01
C LEU A 37 -1.96 8.67 3.55
N TYR A 38 -2.23 9.89 3.97
CA TYR A 38 -1.31 11.01 3.88
C TYR A 38 -0.41 11.00 5.12
N ASP A 39 0.87 10.67 4.92
CA ASP A 39 1.89 10.63 5.96
C ASP A 39 2.74 11.90 5.95
N LYS A 40 2.09 13.04 6.22
CA LYS A 40 2.72 14.38 6.20
C LYS A 40 4.05 14.44 6.93
N ASP A 41 4.12 13.84 8.10
CA ASP A 41 5.27 14.00 8.99
C ASP A 41 6.31 12.89 8.78
N MET A 42 6.10 11.92 7.87
CA MET A 42 6.93 10.70 7.75
C MET A 42 6.89 9.83 9.02
N GLN A 43 5.73 9.72 9.66
CA GLN A 43 5.53 8.85 10.82
C GLN A 43 5.66 7.37 10.47
N PHE A 44 5.31 6.99 9.23
CA PHE A 44 5.36 5.60 8.82
C PHE A 44 6.77 5.03 8.91
N GLU A 45 7.77 5.71 8.33
CA GLU A 45 9.17 5.27 8.44
C GLU A 45 9.67 5.30 9.89
N ARG A 46 9.22 6.27 10.71
CA ARG A 46 9.60 6.32 12.13
C ARG A 46 9.09 5.13 12.93
N VAL A 47 7.86 4.68 12.67
CA VAL A 47 7.22 3.58 13.41
C VAL A 47 7.63 2.20 12.87
N PHE A 48 7.71 2.06 11.55
CA PHE A 48 7.97 0.77 10.89
C PHE A 48 9.45 0.52 10.58
N GLY A 49 10.32 1.48 10.89
CA GLY A 49 11.77 1.43 10.63
C GLY A 49 12.12 1.86 9.20
N ARG A 50 13.41 1.76 8.83
CA ARG A 50 13.92 2.29 7.55
C ARG A 50 13.22 1.66 6.33
N CYS A 51 12.44 2.46 5.63
CA CYS A 51 11.58 2.09 4.49
C CYS A 51 12.04 2.87 3.24
N PRO A 52 13.12 2.45 2.56
CA PRO A 52 13.58 3.15 1.37
C PRO A 52 12.45 3.19 0.33
N PHE A 53 12.12 4.37 -0.18
CA PHE A 53 11.05 4.50 -1.16
C PHE A 53 11.46 3.87 -2.51
N PRO A 54 10.60 3.06 -3.16
CA PRO A 54 9.35 2.48 -2.65
C PRO A 54 9.61 1.23 -1.78
N THR A 55 8.75 0.98 -0.78
CA THR A 55 8.77 -0.27 0.01
C THR A 55 7.34 -0.80 0.15
N SER A 56 7.17 -2.12 -0.03
CA SER A 56 5.88 -2.81 0.14
C SER A 56 5.95 -3.80 1.30
N PHE A 57 4.90 -3.81 2.12
CA PHE A 57 4.71 -4.72 3.24
C PHE A 57 3.52 -5.63 2.99
N ILE A 58 3.66 -6.91 3.31
CA ILE A 58 2.57 -7.88 3.24
C ILE A 58 2.36 -8.44 4.64
N TYR A 59 1.14 -8.26 5.15
CA TYR A 59 0.68 -8.82 6.41
C TYR A 59 -0.37 -9.90 6.15
N ASN A 60 -0.38 -10.95 6.95
CA ASN A 60 -1.42 -11.98 6.89
C ASN A 60 -2.66 -11.59 7.75
N ARG A 61 -3.66 -12.47 7.78
CA ARG A 61 -4.90 -12.26 8.55
C ARG A 61 -4.68 -12.16 10.07
N ASN A 62 -3.57 -12.69 10.58
CA ASN A 62 -3.18 -12.58 11.99
C ASN A 62 -2.41 -11.29 12.29
N LYS A 63 -2.30 -10.37 11.31
CA LYS A 63 -1.52 -9.13 11.38
C LYS A 63 -0.01 -9.37 11.53
N GLU A 64 0.47 -10.53 11.11
CA GLU A 64 1.89 -10.86 11.13
C GLU A 64 2.52 -10.42 9.81
N LEU A 65 3.70 -9.78 9.89
CA LEU A 65 4.47 -9.40 8.71
C LEU A 65 5.07 -10.65 8.05
N VAL A 66 4.64 -10.95 6.83
CA VAL A 66 5.11 -12.13 6.08
C VAL A 66 6.12 -11.79 5.00
N LYS A 67 6.12 -10.55 4.50
CA LYS A 67 7.06 -10.12 3.47
C LYS A 67 7.31 -8.62 3.46
N ILE A 68 8.55 -8.24 3.17
CA ILE A 68 8.96 -6.88 2.82
C ILE A 68 9.62 -6.94 1.43
N PHE A 69 9.23 -6.03 0.54
CA PHE A 69 9.95 -5.71 -0.69
C PHE A 69 10.50 -4.29 -0.57
N LYS A 70 11.81 -4.14 -0.75
CA LYS A 70 12.48 -2.83 -0.78
C LYS A 70 12.85 -2.51 -2.22
N GLY A 71 12.53 -1.31 -2.68
CA GLY A 71 12.64 -0.93 -4.09
C GLY A 71 11.43 -1.39 -4.91
N GLU A 72 11.50 -1.12 -6.20
CA GLU A 72 10.45 -1.46 -7.14
C GLU A 72 10.24 -2.97 -7.21
N VAL A 73 8.97 -3.39 -7.18
CA VAL A 73 8.57 -4.80 -7.22
C VAL A 73 7.55 -5.01 -8.32
N LYS A 74 7.74 -6.08 -9.10
CA LYS A 74 6.76 -6.47 -10.12
C LYS A 74 5.49 -7.00 -9.47
N VAL A 75 4.33 -6.73 -10.07
CA VAL A 75 3.02 -7.12 -9.53
C VAL A 75 2.88 -8.63 -9.38
N GLU A 76 3.49 -9.43 -10.26
CA GLU A 76 3.45 -10.90 -10.18
C GLU A 76 4.13 -11.42 -8.93
N ALA A 77 5.15 -10.71 -8.42
CA ALA A 77 5.80 -11.07 -7.17
C ALA A 77 4.90 -10.79 -5.95
N LEU A 78 4.05 -9.77 -6.02
CA LEU A 78 3.07 -9.47 -4.99
C LEU A 78 1.92 -10.50 -4.99
N LEU A 79 1.37 -10.79 -6.17
CA LEU A 79 0.22 -11.71 -6.34
C LEU A 79 0.51 -13.12 -5.81
N LYS A 80 1.75 -13.61 -5.92
CA LYS A 80 2.19 -14.88 -5.33
C LYS A 80 1.91 -14.98 -3.82
N TYR A 81 1.99 -13.88 -3.08
CA TYR A 81 1.72 -13.87 -1.64
C TYR A 81 0.23 -13.73 -1.32
N LEU A 82 -0.58 -13.35 -2.30
CA LEU A 82 -2.04 -13.28 -2.18
C LEU A 82 -2.71 -14.59 -2.61
N ASN A 83 -1.94 -15.63 -2.93
CA ASN A 83 -2.43 -16.88 -3.55
C ASN A 83 -3.24 -16.61 -4.83
N MET A 84 -2.75 -15.67 -5.64
CA MET A 84 -3.35 -15.23 -6.92
C MET A 84 -2.43 -15.50 -8.10
#